data_AF-A0A5K1B9U8-F1
#
_entry.id   AF-A0A5K1B9U8-F1
#
_cell.length_a   1.000
_cell.length_b   1.000
_cell.length_c   1.000
_cell.angle_alpha   90.00
_cell.angle_beta   90.00
_cell.angle_gamma   90.00
#
_symmetry.space_group_name_H-M   'P 1'
#
loop_
_entity.id
_entity.type
_entity.pdbx_description
1 polymer ?
#
loop_
_entity_poly.entity_id
_entity_poly.type
_entity_poly.pdbx_seq_one_letter_code
_entity_poly.pdbx_strand_id
1 'polypeptide(L)'
;IVGADVNQKVFRGFASTAAAREGHTEILEILLKTGASQPACEEALLEACSHGRAKLAELLMASDMIRPNVAVHSLVTASCRGFTDVVATLIK
;
A
#
# COMPACT_ATOMS: atom_id res chain seq x y z
N ILE A 1 -13.09 15.44 -21.44
CA ILE A 1 -12.57 15.84 -20.11
C ILE A 1 -11.26 15.10 -19.93
N VAL A 2 -10.15 15.80 -19.71
CA VAL A 2 -8.87 15.14 -19.42
C VAL A 2 -8.91 14.73 -17.94
N GLY A 3 -8.90 13.41 -17.67
CA GLY A 3 -8.88 12.88 -16.31
C GLY A 3 -7.50 13.03 -15.66
N ALA A 4 -7.44 12.92 -14.32
CA ALA A 4 -6.16 12.87 -13.61
C ALA A 4 -5.44 11.54 -13.86
N ASP A 5 -4.11 11.58 -13.90
CA ASP A 5 -3.28 10.37 -13.99
C ASP A 5 -3.14 9.73 -12.59
N VAL A 6 -3.58 8.48 -12.47
CA VAL A 6 -3.52 7.66 -11.23
C VAL A 6 -2.08 7.47 -10.74
N ASN A 7 -1.11 7.56 -11.64
CA ASN A 7 0.32 7.36 -11.37
C ASN A 7 1.11 8.66 -11.23
N GLN A 8 0.44 9.82 -11.18
CA GLN A 8 1.10 11.08 -10.90
C GLN A 8 1.59 11.10 -9.45
N LYS A 9 2.91 10.96 -9.26
CA LYS A 9 3.55 11.12 -7.96
C LYS A 9 3.65 12.61 -7.60
N VAL A 10 3.28 12.94 -6.37
CA VAL A 10 3.42 14.28 -5.77
C VAL A 10 4.24 14.19 -4.48
N PHE A 11 4.44 15.32 -3.78
CA PHE A 11 5.24 15.39 -2.55
C PHE A 11 4.83 14.36 -1.48
N ARG A 12 3.54 14.01 -1.40
CA ARG A 12 3.01 13.04 -0.43
C ARG A 12 2.97 11.58 -0.92
N GLY A 13 3.53 11.30 -2.10
CA GLY A 13 3.45 10.01 -2.78
C GLY A 13 2.39 10.00 -3.88
N PHE A 14 1.83 8.83 -4.15
CA PHE A 14 0.75 8.62 -5.12
C PHE A 14 -0.62 8.77 -4.44
N ALA A 15 -1.69 8.78 -5.24
CA ALA A 15 -3.05 8.69 -4.70
C ALA A 15 -3.24 7.41 -3.85
N SER A 16 -2.65 6.29 -4.26
CA SER A 16 -2.67 5.01 -3.52
C SER A 16 -1.95 5.13 -2.18
N THR A 17 -0.84 5.85 -2.14
CA THR A 17 -0.06 6.12 -0.91
C THR A 17 -0.91 6.84 0.13
N ALA A 18 -1.65 7.88 -0.29
CA ALA A 18 -2.55 8.61 0.60
C ALA A 18 -3.72 7.73 1.09
N ALA A 19 -4.36 6.98 0.19
CA ALA A 19 -5.45 6.08 0.57
C ALA A 19 -4.99 5.00 1.56
N ALA A 20 -3.79 4.44 1.35
CA ALA A 20 -3.19 3.47 2.24
C ALA A 20 -2.89 4.04 3.63
N ARG A 21 -2.26 5.23 3.70
CA ARG A 21 -1.93 5.91 4.96
C ARG A 21 -3.19 6.19 5.80
N GLU A 22 -4.20 6.77 5.16
CA GLU A 22 -5.44 7.21 5.83
C GLU A 22 -6.44 6.07 6.07
N GLY A 23 -6.18 4.86 5.56
CA GLY A 23 -7.02 3.68 5.83
C GLY A 23 -8.24 3.56 4.91
N HIS A 24 -8.24 4.21 3.75
CA HIS A 24 -9.40 4.23 2.83
C HIS A 24 -9.40 3.04 1.87
N THR A 25 -10.00 1.92 2.30
CA THR A 25 -10.03 0.67 1.51
C THR A 25 -10.71 0.81 0.16
N GLU A 26 -11.93 1.36 0.13
CA GLU A 26 -12.70 1.47 -1.13
C GLU A 26 -12.00 2.36 -2.15
N ILE A 27 -11.35 3.44 -1.69
CA ILE A 27 -10.58 4.33 -2.56
C ILE A 27 -9.35 3.59 -3.09
N LEU A 28 -8.62 2.86 -2.24
CA LEU A 28 -7.46 2.09 -2.70
C LEU A 28 -7.86 1.04 -3.75
N GLU A 29 -8.97 0.33 -3.56
CA GLU A 29 -9.50 -0.61 -4.56
C GLU A 29 -9.78 0.06 -5.92
N ILE A 30 -10.42 1.24 -5.92
CA ILE A 30 -10.70 1.99 -7.14
C ILE A 30 -9.40 2.35 -7.85
N LEU A 31 -8.40 2.82 -7.10
CA LEU A 31 -7.10 3.22 -7.66
C LEU A 31 -6.35 2.02 -8.26
N LEU A 32 -6.36 0.86 -7.60
CA LEU A 32 -5.76 -0.36 -8.14
C LEU A 32 -6.45 -0.81 -9.43
N LYS A 33 -7.79 -0.82 -9.44
CA LYS A 33 -8.60 -1.16 -10.63
C LYS A 33 -8.37 -0.20 -11.80
N THR A 34 -7.95 1.03 -11.52
CA THR A 34 -7.67 2.07 -12.53
C THR A 34 -6.23 2.00 -13.07
N GLY A 35 -5.42 1.03 -12.63
CA GLY A 35 -4.07 0.83 -13.14
C GLY A 35 -2.99 1.59 -12.35
N ALA A 36 -3.11 1.62 -11.02
CA ALA A 36 -2.00 2.00 -10.17
C ALA A 36 -0.75 1.17 -10.53
N SER A 37 0.38 1.85 -10.68
CA SER A 37 1.65 1.27 -11.10
C SER A 37 2.35 0.58 -9.93
N GLN A 38 3.29 -0.30 -10.24
CA GLN A 38 4.04 -1.03 -9.23
C GLN A 38 4.69 -0.11 -8.17
N PRO A 39 5.38 1.00 -8.53
CA PRO A 39 5.90 1.94 -7.54
C PRO A 39 4.81 2.53 -6.62
N ALA A 40 3.61 2.76 -7.16
CA ALA A 40 2.49 3.30 -6.40
C ALA A 40 1.93 2.28 -5.39
N CYS A 41 1.90 0.99 -5.76
CA CYS A 41 1.48 -0.10 -4.87
C CYS A 41 2.53 -0.39 -3.79
N GLU A 42 3.82 -0.39 -4.16
CA GLU A 42 4.93 -0.61 -3.23
C GLU A 42 5.01 0.49 -2.15
N GLU A 43 4.86 1.76 -2.54
CA GLU A 43 4.81 2.88 -1.60
C GLU A 43 3.54 2.86 -0.73
N ALA A 44 2.40 2.46 -1.31
CA ALA A 44 1.16 2.25 -0.56
C ALA A 44 1.30 1.13 0.50
N LEU A 45 2.02 0.05 0.19
CA LEU A 45 2.23 -1.06 1.14
C LEU A 45 3.07 -0.60 2.33
N LEU A 46 4.15 0.12 2.06
CA LEU A 46 5.01 0.69 3.12
C LEU A 46 4.21 1.61 4.06
N GLU A 47 3.33 2.44 3.51
CA GLU A 47 2.46 3.33 4.31
C GLU A 47 1.40 2.56 5.09
N ALA A 48 0.74 1.58 4.47
CA ALA A 48 -0.22 0.71 5.14
C ALA A 48 0.42 0.01 6.36
N CYS A 49 1.63 -0.52 6.17
CA CYS A 49 2.37 -1.20 7.24
C CYS A 49 2.91 -0.23 8.30
N SER A 50 3.26 1.00 7.91
CA SER A 50 3.65 2.06 8.83
C SER A 50 2.50 2.58 9.70
N HIS A 51 1.25 2.34 9.32
CA HIS A 51 0.06 2.87 9.99
C HIS A 51 -0.90 1.79 10.50
N GLY A 52 -0.47 0.53 10.56
CA GLY A 52 -1.29 -0.55 11.14
C GLY A 52 -2.50 -0.93 10.28
N ARG A 53 -2.43 -0.78 8.96
CA ARG A 53 -3.57 -0.98 8.04
C ARG A 53 -3.57 -2.40 7.48
N ALA A 54 -3.78 -3.41 8.33
CA ALA A 54 -3.69 -4.83 7.95
C ALA A 54 -4.52 -5.19 6.71
N LYS A 55 -5.78 -4.75 6.65
CA LYS A 55 -6.66 -5.00 5.49
C LYS A 55 -6.11 -4.44 4.16
N LEU A 56 -5.43 -3.29 4.21
CA LEU A 56 -4.84 -2.68 3.01
C LEU A 56 -3.53 -3.37 2.63
N ALA A 57 -2.75 -3.80 3.63
CA ALA A 57 -1.57 -4.63 3.39
C ALA A 57 -1.95 -5.96 2.72
N GLU A 58 -3.00 -6.63 3.19
CA GLU A 58 -3.54 -7.86 2.58
C GLU A 58 -3.93 -7.61 1.11
N LEU A 59 -4.70 -6.55 0.87
CA LEU A 59 -5.17 -6.18 -0.46
C LEU A 59 -4.03 -5.88 -1.43
N LEU A 60 -2.97 -5.20 -0.97
CA LEU A 60 -1.80 -4.90 -1.79
C LEU A 60 -0.91 -6.13 -2.01
N MET A 61 -0.73 -6.98 -1.00
CA MET A 61 0.04 -8.23 -1.10
C MET A 61 -0.64 -9.28 -1.98
N ALA A 62 -1.97 -9.24 -2.12
CA ALA A 62 -2.71 -10.06 -3.06
C ALA A 62 -2.48 -9.68 -4.55
N SER A 63 -1.80 -8.56 -4.81
CA SER A 63 -1.40 -8.17 -6.16
C SER A 63 0.01 -8.68 -6.49
N ASP A 64 0.25 -9.10 -7.73
CA ASP A 64 1.59 -9.48 -8.22
C ASP A 64 2.56 -8.28 -8.39
N MET A 65 2.20 -7.12 -7.82
CA MET A 65 2.93 -5.87 -8.00
C MET A 65 4.03 -5.66 -6.96
N ILE A 66 3.98 -6.37 -5.83
CA ILE A 66 4.89 -6.14 -4.72
C ILE A 66 6.14 -7.02 -4.86
N ARG A 67 7.31 -6.39 -4.96
CA ARG A 67 8.58 -7.14 -4.95
C ARG A 67 8.90 -7.71 -3.56
N PRO A 68 9.58 -8.88 -3.49
CA PRO A 68 9.96 -9.49 -2.22
C PRO A 68 10.73 -8.58 -1.28
N ASN A 69 11.64 -7.74 -1.81
CA ASN A 69 12.41 -6.80 -0.98
C ASN A 69 11.54 -5.71 -0.33
N VAL A 70 10.45 -5.30 -0.99
CA VAL A 70 9.49 -4.33 -0.43
C VAL A 70 8.63 -4.99 0.64
N ALA A 71 8.19 -6.23 0.42
CA ALA A 71 7.48 -7.00 1.43
C ALA A 71 8.32 -7.19 2.71
N VAL A 72 9.60 -7.55 2.57
CA VAL A 72 10.53 -7.67 3.70
C VAL A 72 10.72 -6.33 4.42
N HIS A 73 10.88 -5.23 3.70
CA HIS A 73 10.95 -3.90 4.32
C HIS A 73 9.68 -3.58 5.10
N SER A 74 8.52 -3.83 4.50
CA SER A 74 7.21 -3.59 5.11
C SER A 74 7.02 -4.41 6.39
N LEU A 75 7.50 -5.65 6.41
CA LEU A 75 7.50 -6.52 7.58
C LEU A 75 8.38 -5.97 8.70
N VAL A 76 9.59 -5.49 8.39
CA VAL A 76 10.46 -4.83 9.38
C VAL A 76 9.76 -3.60 9.95
N THR A 77 9.17 -2.76 9.11
CA THR A 77 8.46 -1.54 9.56
C THR A 77 7.28 -1.87 10.47
N ALA A 78 6.45 -2.84 10.11
CA ALA A 78 5.31 -3.27 10.93
C ALA A 78 5.79 -3.84 12.29
N SER A 79 6.87 -4.62 12.28
CA SER A 79 7.48 -5.20 13.47
C SER A 79 8.03 -4.12 14.42
N CYS A 80 8.75 -3.12 13.88
CA CYS A 80 9.26 -2.00 14.67
C CYS A 80 8.17 -1.16 15.32
N ARG A 81 6.98 -1.10 14.71
CA ARG A 81 5.83 -0.34 15.22
C ARG A 81 4.88 -1.15 16.10
N GLY A 82 5.08 -2.47 16.20
CA GLY A 82 4.25 -3.34 17.04
C GLY A 82 2.88 -3.68 16.46
N PHE A 83 2.69 -3.55 15.14
CA PHE A 83 1.41 -3.90 14.48
C PHE A 83 1.32 -5.40 14.21
N THR A 84 0.94 -6.14 15.25
CA THR A 84 0.87 -7.62 15.23
C THR A 84 -0.08 -8.16 14.17
N ASP A 85 -1.18 -7.45 13.89
CA ASP A 85 -2.16 -7.76 12.85
C ASP A 85 -1.59 -7.61 11.43
N VAL A 86 -0.82 -6.54 11.18
CA VAL A 86 -0.10 -6.34 9.92
C VAL A 86 0.98 -7.41 9.77
N VAL A 87 1.76 -7.69 10.82
CA VAL A 87 2.79 -8.74 10.77
C VAL A 87 2.17 -10.09 10.42
N ALA A 88 1.06 -10.46 11.06
CA ALA A 88 0.34 -11.69 10.77
C ALA A 88 -0.19 -11.72 9.32
N THR A 89 -0.53 -10.57 8.75
CA THR A 89 -0.98 -10.45 7.36
C THR A 89 0.17 -10.66 6.36
N LEU A 90 1.36 -10.13 6.66
CA LEU A 90 2.51 -10.17 5.74
C LEU A 90 3.23 -11.53 5.70
N ILE A 91 3.03 -12.39 6.71
CA ILE A 91 3.69 -13.70 6.81
C ILE A 91 2.76 -14.88 6.47
N LYS A 92 1.50 -14.59 6.11
CA LYS A 92 0.58 -15.59 5.56
C LYS A 92 0.95 -15.94 4.12
#